data_AF-A0A1A7WAT7-F1
#
_entry.id   AF-A0A1A7WAT7-F1
#
_cell.length_a   1.000
_cell.length_b   1.000
_cell.length_c   1.000
_cell.angle_alpha   90.00
_cell.angle_beta   90.00
_cell.angle_gamma   90.00
#
_symmetry.space_group_name_H-M   'P 1'
#
loop_
_entity.id
_entity.type
_entity.pdbx_description
1 polymer ?
#
loop_
_entity_poly.entity_id
_entity_poly.type
_entity_poly.pdbx_seq_one_letter_code
_entity_poly.pdbx_strand_id
1 'polypeptide(L)'
;VQLITGLYNPSALAVDPLRGLLFWAQCGTSPKVEKSSLDGSSRTDVVTSLIQQPVALSLDLPRQLLYWFDQGMRSISRVTLDGSHRKTVVESNGYLDRLFGLAVFEGFLYWGDEVTGSVCRANKHSGSNLQVLMSNITSPGGVAILHPVLQPNRPSVCGRPRMTCQHRCVVDLHPERLRFSCSSPETKLNNSQAPGISSTVPAKPLSDATFAGYLSLIMFLSLLLVGTALWWWREELRPSRSLTLQSFSLKESRDPLIIPTPSGSEPGVGPGRKPC
;
A
#
# COMPACT_ATOMS: atom_id res chain seq x y z
N VAL A 1 -5.24 13.28 -22.21
CA VAL A 1 -5.27 11.80 -22.06
C VAL A 1 -6.15 11.48 -20.88
N GLN A 2 -7.23 10.75 -21.10
CA GLN A 2 -8.18 10.33 -20.07
C GLN A 2 -7.84 8.87 -19.70
N LEU A 3 -7.51 8.61 -18.43
CA LEU A 3 -7.12 7.27 -17.97
C LEU A 3 -8.34 6.35 -17.80
N ILE A 4 -9.42 6.89 -17.23
CA ILE A 4 -10.67 6.18 -16.95
C ILE A 4 -11.84 7.07 -17.41
N THR A 5 -12.78 6.46 -18.12
CA THR A 5 -14.01 7.11 -18.61
C THR A 5 -15.23 6.64 -17.80
N GLY A 6 -16.33 7.39 -17.88
CA GLY A 6 -17.58 7.00 -17.21
C GLY A 6 -17.52 7.06 -15.68
N LEU A 7 -16.72 7.98 -15.12
CA LEU A 7 -16.74 8.28 -13.69
C LEU A 7 -17.84 9.31 -13.40
N TYR A 8 -18.61 9.07 -12.36
CA TYR A 8 -19.72 9.92 -11.93
C TYR A 8 -19.45 10.39 -10.51
N ASN A 9 -18.81 11.56 -10.35
CA ASN A 9 -18.40 12.14 -9.06
C ASN A 9 -17.42 11.27 -8.24
N PRO A 10 -16.18 11.08 -8.74
CA PRO A 10 -15.13 10.41 -7.98
C PRO A 10 -14.75 11.23 -6.74
N SER A 11 -14.67 10.59 -5.58
CA SER A 11 -14.52 11.27 -4.29
C SER A 11 -13.19 11.00 -3.60
N ALA A 12 -12.60 9.82 -3.80
CA ALA A 12 -11.32 9.45 -3.20
C ALA A 12 -10.54 8.46 -4.07
N LEU A 13 -9.23 8.40 -3.87
CA LEU A 13 -8.29 7.58 -4.62
C LEU A 13 -7.26 6.95 -3.68
N ALA A 14 -6.84 5.71 -3.95
CA ALA A 14 -5.66 5.10 -3.35
C ALA A 14 -4.90 4.25 -4.38
N VAL A 15 -3.60 4.05 -4.16
CA VAL A 15 -2.71 3.37 -5.11
C VAL A 15 -1.88 2.31 -4.40
N ASP A 16 -1.81 1.10 -4.96
CA ASP A 16 -0.79 0.09 -4.62
C ASP A 16 0.22 0.02 -5.78
N PRO A 17 1.32 0.79 -5.73
CA PRO A 17 2.30 0.80 -6.80
C PRO A 17 3.11 -0.51 -6.91
N LEU A 18 3.19 -1.30 -5.84
CA LEU A 18 3.91 -2.57 -5.83
C LEU A 18 3.17 -3.65 -6.62
N ARG A 19 1.84 -3.60 -6.58
CA ARG A 19 0.95 -4.47 -7.37
C ARG A 19 0.38 -3.79 -8.60
N GLY A 20 0.74 -2.53 -8.83
CA GLY A 20 0.24 -1.67 -9.91
C GLY A 20 -1.27 -1.52 -9.95
N LEU A 21 -1.93 -1.45 -8.80
CA LEU A 21 -3.37 -1.29 -8.68
C LEU A 21 -3.75 0.16 -8.34
N LEU A 22 -4.85 0.60 -8.94
CA LEU A 22 -5.52 1.87 -8.67
C LEU A 22 -6.89 1.58 -8.08
N PHE A 23 -7.26 2.27 -7.00
CA PHE A 23 -8.58 2.17 -6.37
C PHE A 23 -9.21 3.54 -6.28
N TRP A 24 -10.50 3.67 -6.56
CA TRP A 24 -11.22 4.92 -6.37
C TRP A 24 -12.62 4.67 -5.81
N ALA A 25 -13.10 5.68 -5.10
CA ALA A 25 -14.47 5.74 -4.62
C ALA A 25 -15.27 6.64 -5.56
N GLN A 26 -16.50 6.23 -5.81
CA GLN A 26 -17.49 7.01 -6.53
C GLN A 26 -18.66 7.31 -5.59
N CYS A 27 -19.00 8.58 -5.46
CA CYS A 27 -20.15 9.05 -4.70
C CYS A 27 -21.29 9.43 -5.66
N GLY A 28 -22.55 9.45 -5.23
CA GLY A 28 -23.68 9.89 -6.07
C GLY A 28 -24.75 8.80 -6.28
N THR A 29 -25.29 8.70 -7.49
CA THR A 29 -26.47 7.85 -7.79
C THR A 29 -26.18 6.35 -7.75
N SER A 30 -24.94 5.94 -8.03
CA SER A 30 -24.47 4.56 -7.90
C SER A 30 -23.14 4.57 -7.13
N PRO A 31 -23.20 4.67 -5.79
CA PRO A 31 -22.00 4.71 -4.97
C PRO A 31 -21.30 3.36 -4.99
N LYS A 32 -19.98 3.38 -5.18
CA LYS A 32 -19.17 2.16 -5.27
C LYS A 32 -17.70 2.45 -4.99
N VAL A 33 -16.95 1.40 -4.71
CA VAL A 33 -15.48 1.40 -4.79
C VAL A 33 -15.08 0.48 -5.92
N GLU A 34 -14.20 0.96 -6.78
CA GLU A 34 -13.72 0.24 -7.96
C GLU A 34 -12.21 0.14 -7.92
N LYS A 35 -11.68 -0.79 -8.72
CA LYS A 35 -10.25 -0.91 -8.96
C LYS A 35 -9.94 -1.08 -10.44
N SER A 36 -8.71 -0.75 -10.81
CA SER A 36 -8.12 -1.06 -12.11
C SER A 36 -6.63 -1.31 -11.95
N SER A 37 -5.98 -1.74 -13.03
CA SER A 37 -4.54 -1.58 -13.21
C SER A 37 -4.18 -0.09 -13.26
N LEU A 38 -2.91 0.25 -12.99
CA LEU A 38 -2.37 1.62 -13.07
C LEU A 38 -2.49 2.25 -14.47
N ASP A 39 -2.56 1.42 -15.52
CA ASP A 39 -2.80 1.85 -16.90
C ASP A 39 -4.28 2.09 -17.23
N GLY A 40 -5.19 1.83 -16.29
CA GLY A 40 -6.64 1.94 -16.44
C GLY A 40 -7.31 0.66 -16.96
N SER A 41 -6.55 -0.38 -17.30
CA SER A 41 -7.09 -1.67 -17.75
C SER A 41 -7.70 -2.47 -16.60
N SER A 42 -8.41 -3.56 -16.92
CA SER A 42 -8.92 -4.52 -15.93
C SER A 42 -9.79 -3.88 -14.83
N ARG A 43 -10.60 -2.88 -15.21
CA ARG A 43 -11.53 -2.20 -14.29
C ARG A 43 -12.57 -3.19 -13.76
N THR A 44 -12.71 -3.24 -12.43
CA THR A 44 -13.66 -4.12 -11.74
C THR A 44 -14.22 -3.44 -10.48
N ASP A 45 -15.45 -3.80 -10.12
CA ASP A 45 -16.09 -3.33 -8.88
C ASP A 45 -15.52 -4.09 -7.67
N VAL A 46 -15.26 -3.39 -6.56
CA VAL A 46 -14.76 -3.96 -5.29
C VAL A 46 -15.84 -3.91 -4.20
N VAL A 47 -16.57 -2.81 -4.10
CA VAL A 47 -17.68 -2.64 -3.16
C VAL A 47 -18.87 -2.04 -3.88
N THR A 48 -20.01 -2.73 -3.88
CA THR A 48 -21.24 -2.33 -4.58
C THR A 48 -22.49 -2.30 -3.70
N SER A 49 -22.40 -2.82 -2.47
CA SER A 49 -23.52 -2.94 -1.54
C SER A 49 -23.18 -2.30 -0.20
N LEU A 50 -24.21 -1.91 0.56
CA LEU A 50 -24.08 -1.29 1.87
C LEU A 50 -23.04 -0.15 1.82
N ILE A 51 -23.19 0.73 0.85
CA ILE A 51 -22.33 1.87 0.56
C ILE A 51 -23.25 3.01 0.11
N GLN A 52 -23.03 4.21 0.63
CA GLN A 52 -23.89 5.38 0.40
C GLN A 52 -23.06 6.58 -0.07
N GLN A 53 -22.10 7.03 0.73
CA GLN A 53 -21.27 8.19 0.42
C GLN A 53 -19.81 7.91 0.78
N PRO A 54 -19.09 7.10 -0.01
CA PRO A 54 -17.68 6.86 0.23
C PRO A 54 -16.91 8.13 -0.11
N VAL A 55 -16.18 8.71 0.85
CA VAL A 55 -15.47 10.00 0.66
C VAL A 55 -13.97 9.94 1.00
N ALA A 56 -13.51 8.84 1.63
CA ALA A 56 -12.08 8.64 1.88
C ALA A 56 -11.71 7.15 1.74
N LEU A 57 -10.50 6.90 1.22
CA LEU A 57 -9.92 5.57 0.99
C LEU A 57 -8.51 5.49 1.57
N SER A 58 -8.14 4.31 2.06
CA SER A 58 -6.77 4.00 2.48
C SER A 58 -6.44 2.53 2.27
N LEU A 59 -5.16 2.19 2.03
CA LEU A 59 -4.72 0.82 1.79
C LEU A 59 -3.75 0.34 2.88
N ASP A 60 -4.00 -0.86 3.38
CA ASP A 60 -3.06 -1.62 4.22
C ASP A 60 -2.31 -2.59 3.31
N LEU A 61 -1.23 -2.10 2.67
CA LEU A 61 -0.50 -2.83 1.63
C LEU A 61 0.04 -4.20 2.07
N PRO A 62 0.58 -4.38 3.30
CA PRO A 62 1.02 -5.68 3.77
C PRO A 62 -0.12 -6.69 3.93
N ARG A 63 -1.30 -6.23 4.39
CA ARG A 63 -2.46 -7.09 4.64
C ARG A 63 -3.42 -7.21 3.45
N GLN A 64 -3.19 -6.44 2.38
CA GLN A 64 -4.05 -6.40 1.20
C GLN A 64 -5.50 -6.08 1.58
N LEU A 65 -5.67 -5.05 2.42
CA LEU A 65 -6.98 -4.55 2.82
C LEU A 65 -7.16 -3.12 2.32
N LEU A 66 -8.37 -2.83 1.84
CA LEU A 66 -8.85 -1.49 1.57
C LEU A 66 -9.74 -1.06 2.73
N TYR A 67 -9.48 0.12 3.27
CA TYR A 67 -10.33 0.80 4.24
C TYR A 67 -11.03 1.97 3.56
N TRP A 68 -12.30 2.19 3.87
CA TRP A 68 -13.03 3.36 3.40
C TRP A 68 -13.88 3.95 4.52
N PHE A 69 -14.02 5.27 4.48
CA PHE A 69 -15.03 5.97 5.26
C PHE A 69 -16.24 6.25 4.38
N ASP A 70 -17.41 5.87 4.89
CA ASP A 70 -18.70 6.20 4.30
C ASP A 70 -19.40 7.25 5.17
N GLN A 71 -19.55 8.46 4.63
CA GLN A 71 -20.16 9.59 5.33
C GLN A 71 -21.66 9.39 5.57
N GLY A 72 -22.36 8.73 4.64
CA GLY A 72 -23.80 8.48 4.75
C GLY A 72 -24.10 7.44 5.83
N MET A 73 -23.23 6.43 5.96
CA MET A 73 -23.33 5.42 7.01
C MET A 73 -22.58 5.78 8.30
N ARG A 74 -21.79 6.86 8.30
CA ARG A 74 -20.94 7.30 9.44
C ARG A 74 -20.10 6.15 9.99
N SER A 75 -19.40 5.44 9.12
CA SER A 75 -18.59 4.30 9.51
C SER A 75 -17.33 4.14 8.66
N ILE A 76 -16.28 3.61 9.27
CA ILE A 76 -15.09 3.13 8.59
C ILE A 76 -15.21 1.61 8.47
N SER A 77 -15.20 1.13 7.23
CA SER A 77 -15.22 -0.30 6.92
C SER A 77 -13.94 -0.73 6.23
N ARG A 78 -13.69 -2.03 6.21
CA ARG A 78 -12.58 -2.65 5.48
C ARG A 78 -13.04 -3.83 4.66
N VAL A 79 -12.27 -4.15 3.63
CA VAL A 79 -12.49 -5.27 2.71
C VAL A 79 -11.14 -5.74 2.17
N THR A 80 -11.02 -6.99 1.72
CA THR A 80 -9.85 -7.41 0.94
C THR A 80 -9.87 -6.76 -0.45
N LEU A 81 -8.72 -6.71 -1.13
CA LEU A 81 -8.60 -6.05 -2.44
C LEU A 81 -9.44 -6.70 -3.56
N ASP A 82 -9.98 -7.90 -3.34
CA ASP A 82 -10.91 -8.60 -4.23
C ASP A 82 -12.39 -8.36 -3.89
N GLY A 83 -12.69 -7.60 -2.83
CA GLY A 83 -14.06 -7.31 -2.39
C GLY A 83 -14.62 -8.29 -1.35
N SER A 84 -13.86 -9.31 -0.94
CA SER A 84 -14.30 -10.29 0.05
C SER A 84 -14.04 -9.84 1.51
N HIS A 85 -14.56 -10.62 2.47
CA HIS A 85 -14.32 -10.42 3.91
C HIS A 85 -14.55 -9.00 4.44
N ARG A 86 -15.61 -8.35 3.96
CA ARG A 86 -16.01 -7.03 4.44
C ARG A 86 -16.26 -7.05 5.96
N LYS A 87 -15.78 -6.01 6.65
CA LYS A 87 -16.04 -5.78 8.07
C LYS A 87 -16.15 -4.28 8.37
N THR A 88 -17.20 -3.85 9.07
CA THR A 88 -17.25 -2.52 9.70
C THR A 88 -16.31 -2.48 10.90
N VAL A 89 -15.43 -1.49 10.96
CA VAL A 89 -14.38 -1.38 11.99
C VAL A 89 -14.72 -0.28 13.00
N VAL A 90 -15.08 0.90 12.52
CA VAL A 90 -15.47 2.04 13.38
C VAL A 90 -16.86 2.46 12.97
N GLU A 91 -17.76 2.59 13.92
CA GLU A 91 -19.08 3.18 13.73
C GLU A 91 -19.12 4.56 14.41
N SER A 92 -20.19 5.31 14.15
CA SER A 92 -20.38 6.66 14.69
C SER A 92 -20.11 6.72 16.19
N ASN A 93 -19.11 7.51 16.59
CA ASN A 93 -18.60 7.61 17.95
C ASN A 93 -18.49 9.08 18.42
N GLY A 94 -19.15 10.00 17.72
CA GLY A 94 -19.08 11.45 17.97
C GLY A 94 -17.87 12.15 17.36
N TYR A 95 -16.95 11.43 16.73
CA TYR A 95 -15.74 11.96 16.07
C TYR A 95 -15.57 11.42 14.65
N LEU A 96 -16.68 11.05 14.00
CA LEU A 96 -16.67 10.35 12.71
C LEU A 96 -17.83 10.85 11.83
N ASP A 97 -17.90 12.16 11.66
CA ASP A 97 -19.02 12.84 11.03
C ASP A 97 -18.69 13.23 9.59
N ARG A 98 -17.56 13.90 9.37
CA ARG A 98 -17.16 14.39 8.04
C ARG A 98 -15.65 14.39 7.90
N LEU A 99 -15.16 13.47 7.08
CA LEU A 99 -13.73 13.24 6.84
C LEU A 99 -13.39 13.56 5.38
N PHE A 100 -12.25 14.19 5.15
CA PHE A 100 -11.66 14.36 3.81
C PHE A 100 -10.57 13.33 3.49
N GLY A 101 -10.03 12.66 4.51
CA GLY A 101 -8.94 11.71 4.33
C GLY A 101 -8.88 10.69 5.45
N LEU A 102 -8.41 9.50 5.10
CA LEU A 102 -8.23 8.37 5.99
C LEU A 102 -6.84 7.80 5.76
N ALA A 103 -6.09 7.58 6.83
CA ALA A 103 -4.80 6.94 6.77
C ALA A 103 -4.75 5.69 7.64
N VAL A 104 -4.02 4.68 7.17
CA VAL A 104 -3.74 3.44 7.90
C VAL A 104 -2.24 3.36 8.14
N PHE A 105 -1.83 3.15 9.38
CA PHE A 105 -0.44 2.83 9.69
C PHE A 105 -0.35 1.95 10.93
N GLU A 106 0.55 0.97 10.89
CA GLU A 106 0.75 0.00 11.97
C GLU A 106 -0.58 -0.60 12.47
N GLY A 107 -0.93 -0.42 13.74
CA GLY A 107 -2.16 -0.94 14.37
C GLY A 107 -3.38 -0.02 14.26
N PHE A 108 -3.28 1.10 13.55
CA PHE A 108 -4.22 2.21 13.73
C PHE A 108 -4.75 2.80 12.41
N LEU A 109 -5.96 3.34 12.53
CA LEU A 109 -6.61 4.25 11.59
C LEU A 109 -6.44 5.68 12.12
N TYR A 110 -6.23 6.62 11.22
CA TYR A 110 -6.08 8.05 11.51
C TYR A 110 -6.97 8.85 10.58
N TRP A 111 -7.69 9.83 11.11
CA TRP A 111 -8.56 10.69 10.32
C TRP A 111 -8.73 12.06 10.96
N GLY A 112 -9.05 13.05 10.15
CA GLY A 112 -9.51 14.36 10.60
C GLY A 112 -11.03 14.41 10.53
N ASP A 113 -11.69 14.82 11.61
CA ASP A 113 -13.12 15.07 11.62
C ASP A 113 -13.39 16.57 11.61
N GLU A 114 -14.01 17.03 10.52
CA GLU A 114 -14.24 18.45 10.29
C GLU A 114 -15.28 19.04 11.24
N VAL A 115 -16.24 18.22 11.69
CA VAL A 115 -17.33 18.68 12.57
C VAL A 115 -16.82 18.98 13.97
N THR A 116 -16.00 18.08 14.53
CA THR A 116 -15.39 18.28 15.85
C THR A 116 -14.10 19.13 15.81
N GLY A 117 -13.54 19.38 14.62
CA GLY A 117 -12.26 20.07 14.48
C GLY A 117 -11.10 19.30 15.11
N SER A 118 -11.13 17.96 14.97
CA SER A 118 -10.18 17.07 15.64
C SER A 118 -9.45 16.13 14.68
N VAL A 119 -8.26 15.69 15.08
CA VAL A 119 -7.56 14.57 14.45
C VAL A 119 -7.59 13.41 15.41
N CYS A 120 -8.14 12.29 14.97
CA CYS A 120 -8.42 11.12 15.78
C CYS A 120 -7.62 9.90 15.31
N ARG A 121 -7.45 8.94 16.23
CA ARG A 121 -6.88 7.62 15.98
C ARG A 121 -7.72 6.54 16.66
N ALA A 122 -7.89 5.39 16.02
CA ALA A 122 -8.43 4.19 16.66
C ALA A 122 -7.77 2.91 16.12
N ASN A 123 -7.91 1.79 16.84
CA ASN A 123 -7.37 0.50 16.42
C ASN A 123 -8.00 0.04 15.09
N LYS A 124 -7.18 -0.36 14.11
CA LYS A 124 -7.65 -0.72 12.76
C LYS A 124 -8.41 -2.04 12.66
N HIS A 125 -8.39 -2.87 13.70
CA HIS A 125 -9.04 -4.19 13.70
C HIS A 125 -10.34 -4.20 14.48
N SER A 126 -10.37 -3.51 15.62
CA SER A 126 -11.51 -3.46 16.54
C SER A 126 -12.27 -2.13 16.52
N GLY A 127 -11.66 -1.05 16.02
CA GLY A 127 -12.17 0.31 16.16
C GLY A 127 -12.11 0.87 17.59
N SER A 128 -11.56 0.10 18.54
CA SER A 128 -11.43 0.51 19.94
C SER A 128 -10.22 1.43 20.16
N ASN A 129 -10.07 1.93 21.40
CA ASN A 129 -9.00 2.84 21.78
C ASN A 129 -9.00 4.12 20.91
N LEU A 130 -10.18 4.72 20.78
CA LEU A 130 -10.33 6.03 20.16
C LEU A 130 -9.58 7.07 20.99
N GLN A 131 -8.73 7.85 20.33
CA GLN A 131 -7.97 8.94 20.92
C GLN A 131 -8.03 10.16 20.02
N VAL A 132 -8.32 11.32 20.62
CA VAL A 132 -8.16 12.62 19.99
C VAL A 132 -6.70 13.03 20.12
N LEU A 133 -5.97 13.06 19.00
CA LEU A 133 -4.56 13.44 18.94
C LEU A 133 -4.38 14.95 18.94
N MET A 134 -5.29 15.67 18.27
CA MET A 134 -5.32 17.13 18.21
C MET A 134 -6.77 17.60 18.20
N SER A 135 -7.03 18.75 18.80
CA SER A 135 -8.35 19.38 18.90
C SER A 135 -8.26 20.87 18.55
N ASN A 136 -9.43 21.51 18.38
CA ASN A 136 -9.54 22.93 18.03
C ASN A 136 -8.85 23.29 16.71
N ILE A 137 -8.82 22.36 15.76
CA ILE A 137 -8.34 22.61 14.40
C ILE A 137 -9.49 23.15 13.56
N THR A 138 -9.31 24.32 12.97
CA THR A 138 -10.26 24.87 12.00
C THR A 138 -10.21 24.04 10.72
N SER A 139 -11.27 23.29 10.44
CA SER A 139 -11.45 22.48 9.22
C SER A 139 -10.24 21.54 8.94
N PRO A 140 -10.02 20.52 9.78
CA PRO A 140 -9.01 19.51 9.50
C PRO A 140 -9.29 18.84 8.15
N GLY A 141 -8.36 18.98 7.21
CA GLY A 141 -8.41 18.35 5.89
C GLY A 141 -8.05 16.86 5.92
N GLY A 142 -7.41 16.38 4.86
CA GLY A 142 -6.93 15.00 4.80
C GLY A 142 -5.73 14.73 5.72
N VAL A 143 -5.68 13.52 6.29
CA VAL A 143 -4.53 13.02 7.06
C VAL A 143 -3.71 12.07 6.19
N ALA A 144 -2.38 12.21 6.22
CA ALA A 144 -1.44 11.32 5.55
C ALA A 144 -0.31 10.91 6.50
N ILE A 145 0.22 9.71 6.30
CA ILE A 145 1.33 9.18 7.09
C ILE A 145 2.61 9.26 6.26
N LEU A 146 3.62 9.96 6.79
CA LEU A 146 4.95 10.04 6.20
C LEU A 146 5.85 9.02 6.89
N HIS A 147 6.10 7.89 6.22
CA HIS A 147 7.00 6.86 6.72
C HIS A 147 7.67 6.09 5.59
N PRO A 148 9.00 5.84 5.62
CA PRO A 148 9.72 5.15 4.54
C PRO A 148 9.17 3.76 4.20
N VAL A 149 8.60 3.05 5.18
CA VAL A 149 7.98 1.72 4.95
C VAL A 149 6.73 1.79 4.07
N LEU A 150 6.02 2.92 4.05
CA LEU A 150 4.85 3.10 3.17
C LEU A 150 5.25 3.47 1.73
N GLN A 151 6.51 3.89 1.51
CA GLN A 151 7.06 4.25 0.21
C GLN A 151 8.43 3.58 0.01
N PRO A 152 8.47 2.24 -0.07
CA PRO A 152 9.73 1.51 -0.14
C PRO A 152 10.50 1.90 -1.41
N ASN A 153 11.81 2.13 -1.25
CA ASN A 153 12.67 2.43 -2.38
C ASN A 153 12.84 1.18 -3.24
N ARG A 154 12.10 1.12 -4.36
CA ARG A 154 12.20 0.07 -5.37
C ARG A 154 12.46 0.74 -6.73
N PRO A 155 13.36 0.19 -7.56
CA PRO A 155 13.59 0.71 -8.89
C PRO A 155 12.29 0.62 -9.69
N SER A 156 11.82 1.77 -10.20
CA SER A 156 10.64 1.80 -11.05
C SER A 156 10.93 1.04 -12.34
N VAL A 157 9.92 0.35 -12.88
CA VAL A 157 10.07 -0.36 -14.16
C VAL A 157 10.46 0.63 -15.27
N CYS A 158 9.93 1.84 -15.21
CA CYS A 158 10.24 2.94 -16.14
C CYS A 158 11.63 3.57 -15.96
N GLY A 159 12.30 3.35 -14.84
CA GLY A 159 13.60 3.95 -14.51
C GLY A 159 14.80 3.02 -14.75
N ARG A 160 14.60 1.86 -15.39
CA ARG A 160 15.69 0.91 -15.64
C ARG A 160 16.62 1.41 -16.74
N PRO A 161 17.94 1.20 -16.62
CA PRO A 161 18.88 1.56 -17.68
C PRO A 161 18.52 0.83 -18.98
N ARG A 162 18.60 1.56 -20.11
CA ARG A 162 18.19 1.15 -21.48
C ARG A 162 16.69 1.17 -21.77
N MET A 163 15.87 1.72 -20.88
CA MET A 163 14.44 1.95 -21.14
C MET A 163 14.18 3.44 -21.33
N THR A 164 13.78 3.84 -22.55
CA THR A 164 13.43 5.23 -22.86
C THR A 164 12.12 5.25 -23.64
N CYS A 165 11.02 5.64 -22.98
CA CYS A 165 9.81 6.03 -23.70
C CYS A 165 9.96 7.49 -24.14
N GLN A 166 9.57 7.82 -25.38
CA GLN A 166 9.66 9.19 -25.90
C GLN A 166 8.70 10.16 -25.19
N HIS A 167 7.51 9.69 -24.80
CA HIS A 167 6.48 10.52 -24.20
C HIS A 167 6.10 10.04 -22.80
N ARG A 168 5.50 8.85 -22.70
CA ARG A 168 4.99 8.33 -21.43
C ARG A 168 5.33 6.86 -21.28
N CYS A 169 5.88 6.50 -20.12
CA CYS A 169 5.98 5.13 -19.66
C CYS A 169 4.80 4.83 -18.73
N VAL A 170 4.03 3.81 -19.05
CA VAL A 170 2.89 3.35 -18.26
C VAL A 170 3.21 1.96 -17.74
N VAL A 171 2.91 1.69 -16.47
CA VAL A 171 3.09 0.36 -15.89
C VAL A 171 1.85 -0.48 -16.18
N ASP A 172 2.05 -1.59 -16.90
CA ASP A 172 1.02 -2.57 -17.26
C ASP A 172 1.11 -3.78 -16.32
N LEU A 173 -0.05 -4.31 -15.93
CA LEU A 173 -0.15 -5.49 -15.08
C LEU A 173 -0.38 -6.75 -15.89
N HIS A 174 0.65 -7.58 -15.94
CA HIS A 174 0.50 -8.99 -16.27
C HIS A 174 0.45 -9.80 -14.96
N PRO A 175 -0.35 -10.90 -14.88
CA PRO A 175 -0.55 -11.67 -13.65
C PRO A 175 0.73 -12.10 -12.94
N GLU A 176 1.81 -12.27 -13.70
CA GLU A 176 3.11 -12.79 -13.24
C GLU A 176 4.18 -11.69 -13.06
N ARG A 177 4.04 -10.51 -13.69
CA ARG A 177 5.07 -9.45 -13.64
C ARG A 177 4.54 -8.06 -13.99
N LEU A 178 5.08 -7.04 -13.32
CA LEU A 178 4.97 -5.64 -13.73
C LEU A 178 5.66 -5.47 -15.10
N ARG A 179 4.88 -5.11 -16.13
CA ARG A 179 5.37 -4.71 -17.45
C ARG A 179 5.29 -3.20 -17.57
N PHE A 180 5.86 -2.66 -18.64
CA PHE A 180 5.64 -1.28 -19.02
C PHE A 180 5.28 -1.21 -20.50
N SER A 181 4.50 -0.20 -20.85
CA SER A 181 4.19 0.17 -22.22
C SER A 181 4.56 1.63 -22.44
N CYS A 182 5.04 1.94 -23.64
CA CYS A 182 5.22 3.33 -24.04
C CYS A 182 3.94 3.81 -24.72
N SER A 183 3.36 4.89 -24.20
CA SER A 183 2.18 5.53 -24.78
C SER A 183 2.62 6.84 -25.43
N SER A 184 2.39 6.94 -26.73
CA SER A 184 2.50 8.20 -27.48
C SER A 184 1.16 8.94 -27.41
N PRO A 185 1.14 10.28 -27.51
CA PRO A 185 -0.09 11.04 -27.67
C PRO A 185 -0.84 10.51 -28.91
N GLU A 186 -2.15 10.31 -28.80
CA GLU A 186 -2.97 10.04 -29.98
C GLU A 186 -2.97 11.28 -30.88
N THR A 187 -2.05 11.33 -31.83
CA THR A 187 -2.26 12.11 -33.04
C THR A 187 -3.38 11.42 -33.79
N LYS A 188 -4.54 12.07 -33.91
CA LYS A 188 -5.57 11.70 -34.90
C LYS A 188 -4.93 11.78 -36.29
N LEU A 189 -4.20 10.75 -36.71
CA LEU A 189 -3.84 10.58 -38.11
C LEU A 189 -5.09 10.08 -38.81
N ASN A 190 -5.59 10.89 -39.73
CA ASN A 190 -6.53 10.44 -40.73
C ASN A 190 -6.01 9.16 -41.38
N ASN A 191 -6.89 8.16 -41.50
CA ASN A 191 -6.65 6.93 -42.23
C ASN A 191 -5.94 7.20 -43.57
N SER A 192 -4.68 6.79 -43.67
CA SER A 192 -4.00 6.35 -44.91
C SER A 192 -2.49 6.12 -44.74
N GLN A 193 -1.99 5.84 -43.54
CA GLN A 193 -0.64 5.28 -43.37
C GLN A 193 -0.53 4.64 -41.98
N ALA A 194 -0.47 3.31 -41.95
CA ALA A 194 -0.07 2.59 -40.75
C ALA A 194 1.37 3.00 -40.39
N PRO A 195 1.65 3.56 -39.20
CA PRO A 195 3.02 3.68 -38.74
C PRO A 195 3.47 2.27 -38.35
N GLY A 196 4.49 1.78 -39.04
CA GLY A 196 5.08 0.47 -38.77
C GLY A 196 5.40 0.31 -37.28
N ILE A 197 5.14 -0.89 -36.78
CA ILE A 197 5.70 -1.39 -35.53
C ILE A 197 7.22 -1.25 -35.68
N SER A 198 7.79 -0.19 -35.10
CA SER A 198 9.24 -0.01 -35.04
C SER A 198 9.76 -1.11 -34.12
N SER A 199 10.26 -2.16 -34.75
CA SER A 199 11.01 -3.21 -34.10
C SER A 199 12.12 -2.56 -33.27
N THR A 200 12.26 -3.06 -32.06
CA THR A 200 13.39 -2.88 -31.16
C THR A 200 14.68 -2.54 -31.92
N VAL A 201 15.21 -1.33 -31.71
CA VAL A 201 16.61 -1.07 -32.04
C VAL A 201 17.44 -2.10 -31.27
N PRO A 202 18.21 -2.97 -31.93
CA PRO A 202 19.06 -3.91 -31.20
C PRO A 202 20.07 -3.07 -30.41
N ALA A 203 20.04 -3.20 -29.08
CA ALA A 203 21.11 -2.70 -28.26
C ALA A 203 22.41 -3.35 -28.75
N LYS A 204 23.36 -2.53 -29.19
CA LYS A 204 24.72 -2.96 -29.51
C LYS A 204 25.21 -3.84 -28.34
N PRO A 205 25.59 -5.12 -28.56
CA PRO A 205 26.22 -5.90 -27.52
C PRO A 205 27.57 -5.26 -27.24
N LEU A 206 27.68 -4.58 -26.09
CA LEU A 206 28.99 -4.23 -25.54
C LEU A 206 29.58 -5.54 -25.04
N SER A 207 30.53 -6.08 -25.79
CA SER A 207 31.31 -7.24 -25.39
C SER A 207 32.24 -6.84 -24.24
N ASP A 208 31.72 -6.80 -23.02
CA ASP A 208 32.51 -6.56 -21.82
C ASP A 208 33.24 -7.85 -21.41
N ALA A 209 34.20 -8.25 -22.25
CA ALA A 209 35.15 -9.33 -21.95
C ALA A 209 35.98 -9.03 -20.69
N THR A 210 36.02 -7.77 -20.26
CA THR A 210 36.61 -7.30 -19.01
C THR A 210 35.80 -7.71 -17.77
N PHE A 211 34.47 -7.74 -17.82
CA PHE A 211 33.63 -8.00 -16.64
C PHE A 211 33.69 -9.47 -16.18
N ALA A 212 33.74 -10.42 -17.11
CA ALA A 212 33.93 -11.83 -16.80
C ALA A 212 35.30 -12.11 -16.16
N GLY A 213 36.35 -11.39 -16.58
CA GLY A 213 37.68 -11.48 -15.97
C GLY A 213 37.68 -11.02 -14.52
N TYR A 214 37.00 -9.91 -14.21
CA TYR A 214 36.88 -9.41 -12.83
C TYR A 214 36.12 -10.38 -11.92
N LEU A 215 35.01 -10.96 -12.39
CA LEU A 215 34.26 -11.95 -11.59
C LEU A 215 35.07 -13.22 -11.33
N SER A 216 35.83 -13.69 -12.32
CA SER A 216 36.70 -14.86 -12.14
C SER A 216 37.80 -14.60 -11.11
N LEU A 217 38.44 -13.41 -11.16
CA LEU A 217 39.45 -13.01 -10.18
C LEU A 217 38.88 -12.88 -8.75
N ILE A 218 37.69 -12.28 -8.61
CA ILE A 218 37.00 -12.15 -7.31
C ILE A 218 36.62 -13.52 -6.74
N MET A 219 36.15 -14.44 -7.57
CA MET A 219 35.86 -15.83 -7.15
C MET A 219 37.15 -16.55 -6.72
N PHE A 220 38.26 -16.35 -7.42
CA PHE A 220 39.54 -16.98 -7.07
C PHE A 220 40.11 -16.43 -5.75
N LEU A 221 40.07 -15.10 -5.56
CA LEU A 221 40.51 -14.45 -4.33
C LEU A 221 39.64 -14.81 -3.13
N SER A 222 38.32 -14.95 -3.31
CA SER A 222 37.43 -15.36 -2.22
C SER A 222 37.66 -16.81 -1.80
N LEU A 223 37.92 -17.73 -2.73
CA LEU A 223 38.30 -19.11 -2.40
C LEU A 223 39.65 -19.19 -1.66
N LEU A 224 40.64 -18.37 -2.04
CA LEU A 224 41.92 -18.27 -1.33
C LEU A 224 41.74 -17.74 0.10
N LEU A 225 40.92 -16.71 0.29
CA LEU A 225 40.61 -16.16 1.61
C LEU A 225 39.87 -17.17 2.50
N VAL A 226 38.89 -17.89 1.96
CA VAL A 226 38.18 -18.94 2.71
C VAL A 226 39.13 -20.10 3.03
N GLY A 227 39.97 -20.51 2.09
CA GLY A 227 40.95 -21.59 2.32
C GLY A 227 41.97 -21.23 3.41
N THR A 228 42.51 -20.01 3.38
CA THR A 228 43.45 -19.53 4.42
C THR A 228 42.77 -19.33 5.77
N ALA A 229 41.52 -18.84 5.80
CA ALA A 229 40.74 -18.74 7.02
C ALA A 229 40.42 -20.12 7.62
N LEU A 230 40.07 -21.11 6.80
CA LEU A 230 39.82 -22.49 7.25
C LEU A 230 41.10 -23.18 7.72
N TRP A 231 42.23 -22.93 7.05
CA TRP A 231 43.53 -23.44 7.49
C TRP A 231 43.96 -22.83 8.83
N TRP A 232 43.78 -21.52 8.99
CA TRP A 232 44.02 -20.81 10.25
C TRP A 232 43.09 -21.30 11.37
N TRP A 233 41.79 -21.45 11.08
CA TRP A 233 40.81 -22.04 12.01
C TRP A 233 41.20 -23.45 12.46
N ARG A 234 41.76 -24.26 11.56
CA ARG A 234 42.19 -25.62 11.87
C ARG A 234 43.38 -25.65 12.83
N GLU A 235 44.29 -24.69 12.76
CA GLU A 235 45.46 -24.66 13.64
C GLU A 235 45.25 -23.93 14.96
N GLU A 236 44.39 -22.91 15.00
CA GLU A 236 44.09 -22.18 16.24
C GLU A 236 43.18 -22.98 17.20
N LEU A 237 42.38 -23.91 16.68
CA LEU A 237 41.41 -24.70 17.46
C LEU A 237 41.81 -26.15 17.71
N ARG A 238 43.11 -26.50 17.60
CA ARG A 238 43.58 -27.78 18.17
C ARG A 238 43.37 -27.75 19.68
N PRO A 239 42.43 -28.54 20.23
CA PRO A 239 42.18 -28.50 21.67
C PRO A 239 43.32 -29.24 22.37
N SER A 240 44.08 -28.55 23.21
CA SER A 240 44.73 -29.21 24.35
C SER A 240 43.61 -29.72 25.26
N ARG A 241 43.42 -31.04 25.29
CA ARG A 241 42.37 -31.72 26.05
C ARG A 241 42.42 -31.28 27.52
N SER A 242 41.38 -30.60 27.98
CA SER A 242 40.94 -30.62 29.37
C SER A 242 39.44 -30.33 29.44
N LEU A 243 38.69 -31.30 29.96
CA LEU A 243 37.25 -31.27 30.14
C LEU A 243 36.93 -30.83 31.57
N THR A 244 36.04 -29.85 31.74
CA THR A 244 35.04 -29.88 32.82
C THR A 244 33.86 -28.94 32.52
N LEU A 245 32.67 -29.52 32.60
CA LEU A 245 31.33 -28.92 32.50
C LEU A 245 31.01 -27.97 33.67
N GLN A 246 30.06 -27.04 33.47
CA GLN A 246 28.81 -27.03 34.25
C GLN A 246 27.72 -26.13 33.64
N SER A 247 26.49 -26.62 33.72
CA SER A 247 25.22 -26.04 33.26
C SER A 247 24.49 -25.28 34.37
N PHE A 248 23.79 -24.19 34.04
CA PHE A 248 22.76 -23.60 34.90
C PHE A 248 21.48 -23.26 34.12
N SER A 249 20.35 -23.59 34.75
CA SER A 249 18.97 -23.45 34.28
C SER A 249 18.27 -22.38 35.13
N LEU A 250 17.41 -21.54 34.53
CA LEU A 250 16.53 -20.61 35.24
C LEU A 250 15.07 -20.76 34.80
N LYS A 251 14.20 -20.68 35.81
CA LYS A 251 12.77 -21.05 35.82
C LYS A 251 11.89 -19.79 35.74
N GLU A 252 10.74 -19.96 35.10
CA GLU A 252 9.70 -19.00 34.74
C GLU A 252 8.79 -18.56 35.92
N SER A 253 8.13 -17.40 35.81
CA SER A 253 7.07 -16.92 36.71
C SER A 253 6.00 -16.15 35.93
N ARG A 254 4.72 -16.54 36.06
CA ARG A 254 3.52 -15.90 35.50
C ARG A 254 2.57 -15.47 36.64
N ASP A 255 1.82 -14.38 36.47
CA ASP A 255 0.33 -14.34 36.40
C ASP A 255 -0.30 -12.93 36.64
N PRO A 256 -1.57 -12.68 36.22
CA PRO A 256 -2.15 -11.36 35.90
C PRO A 256 -3.32 -10.89 36.80
N LEU A 257 -3.86 -9.68 36.58
CA LEU A 257 -5.12 -9.18 37.19
C LEU A 257 -6.02 -8.36 36.24
N ILE A 258 -7.33 -8.52 36.40
CA ILE A 258 -8.50 -8.03 35.62
C ILE A 258 -9.37 -7.09 36.50
N ILE A 259 -10.42 -6.45 35.92
CA ILE A 259 -11.79 -6.07 36.44
C ILE A 259 -12.13 -4.55 36.14
N PRO A 260 -13.40 -4.06 35.98
CA PRO A 260 -14.23 -3.94 34.77
C PRO A 260 -14.84 -2.50 34.53
N THR A 261 -15.83 -2.37 33.63
CA THR A 261 -16.57 -1.15 33.17
C THR A 261 -17.84 -0.79 33.98
N PRO A 262 -18.48 0.37 33.70
CA PRO A 262 -19.92 0.40 33.38
C PRO A 262 -20.36 1.41 32.28
N SER A 263 -21.68 1.42 32.02
CA SER A 263 -22.47 1.71 30.79
C SER A 263 -23.28 3.03 30.74
N GLY A 264 -23.81 3.38 29.55
CA GLY A 264 -24.98 4.27 29.27
C GLY A 264 -24.72 5.28 28.13
N SER A 265 -25.64 5.80 27.30
CA SER A 265 -26.99 5.51 26.77
C SER A 265 -27.24 6.49 25.58
N GLU A 266 -28.12 6.11 24.63
CA GLU A 266 -28.58 6.75 23.35
C GLU A 266 -29.15 8.21 23.45
N PRO A 267 -29.39 9.01 22.35
CA PRO A 267 -30.20 8.63 21.16
C PRO A 267 -29.82 9.23 19.78
N GLY A 268 -30.54 8.82 18.73
CA GLY A 268 -30.22 9.00 17.31
C GLY A 268 -30.78 10.22 16.57
N VAL A 269 -30.39 10.34 15.30
CA VAL A 269 -30.90 11.29 14.28
C VAL A 269 -30.79 10.63 12.90
N GLY A 270 -31.85 10.69 12.08
CA GLY A 270 -31.87 10.17 10.72
C GLY A 270 -31.25 11.12 9.68
N PRO A 271 -30.74 10.65 8.53
CA PRO A 271 -30.16 11.55 7.54
C PRO A 271 -31.15 11.88 6.41
N GLY A 272 -31.40 13.18 6.23
CA GLY A 272 -31.72 13.74 4.93
C GLY A 272 -30.47 13.66 4.04
N ARG A 273 -30.63 13.17 2.82
CA ARG A 273 -29.55 13.07 1.83
C ARG A 273 -29.05 14.45 1.46
N LYS A 274 -27.84 14.81 1.90
CA LYS A 274 -27.06 15.90 1.30
C LYS A 274 -26.19 15.33 0.17
N PRO A 275 -25.98 16.07 -0.92
CA PRO A 275 -25.01 15.67 -1.93
C PRO A 275 -23.60 15.64 -1.29
N CYS A 276 -22.72 14.84 -1.91
CA CYS A 276 -21.28 14.95 -1.70
C CYS A 276 -20.89 16.44 -1.89
#